data_AF-A0A485KQG5-F1
#
_entry.id   AF-A0A485KQG5-F1
#
_cell.length_a   1.000
_cell.length_b   1.000
_cell.length_c   1.000
_cell.angle_alpha   90.00
_cell.angle_beta   90.00
_cell.angle_gamma   90.00
#
_symmetry.space_group_name_H-M   'P 1'
#
loop_
_entity.id
_entity.type
_entity.pdbx_description
1 polymer ?
#
loop_
_entity_poly.entity_id
_entity_poly.type
_entity_poly.pdbx_seq_one_letter_code
_entity_poly.pdbx_strand_id
1 'polypeptide(L)'
;MQLLTIAVALAASSVCAKAPLPRCDHMFGIGDVVYKPVLKQYQTALEKCFGFSQFGNAIAAGRRPSKAEISRFFTSDDCRLVVTALQASYRANSDACVVDDTGTTLGQLATLPFDELRRIYESSVPVNNNVGLF
;
A
#
# COMPACT_ATOMS: atom_id res chain seq x y z
N MET A 1 58.59 -9.73 -32.73
CA MET A 1 58.41 -8.64 -31.75
C MET A 1 57.41 -7.66 -32.30
N GLN A 2 56.20 -7.60 -31.74
CA GLN A 2 55.36 -6.40 -31.73
C GLN A 2 54.21 -6.64 -30.75
N LEU A 3 54.28 -5.95 -29.61
CA LEU A 3 53.27 -5.91 -28.56
C LEU A 3 52.05 -5.14 -29.09
N LEU A 4 50.86 -5.76 -29.03
CA LEU A 4 49.60 -5.05 -29.19
C LEU A 4 48.93 -4.96 -27.83
N THR A 5 48.98 -3.75 -27.30
CA THR A 5 48.50 -3.29 -26.01
C THR A 5 46.97 -3.44 -25.91
N ILE A 6 46.52 -4.19 -24.91
CA ILE A 6 45.12 -4.30 -24.52
C ILE A 6 44.73 -2.99 -23.82
N ALA A 7 43.97 -2.12 -24.48
CA ALA A 7 43.35 -0.96 -23.86
C ALA A 7 42.06 -1.39 -23.15
N VAL A 8 42.16 -1.75 -21.87
CA VAL A 8 41.00 -1.94 -21.01
C VAL A 8 40.44 -0.56 -20.67
N ALA A 9 39.44 -0.12 -21.41
CA ALA A 9 38.63 1.03 -21.02
C ALA A 9 37.77 0.62 -19.81
N LEU A 10 38.21 1.01 -18.61
CA LEU A 10 37.33 1.03 -17.44
C LEU A 10 36.25 2.09 -17.70
N ALA A 11 35.11 1.67 -18.23
CA ALA A 11 33.88 2.44 -18.11
C ALA A 11 33.54 2.50 -16.62
N ALA A 12 33.94 3.59 -15.97
CA ALA A 12 33.46 3.94 -14.65
C ALA A 12 31.94 4.09 -14.76
N SER A 13 31.21 3.07 -14.31
CA SER A 13 29.77 3.14 -14.09
C SER A 13 29.53 4.21 -13.04
N SER A 14 29.23 5.42 -13.51
CA SER A 14 28.68 6.50 -12.71
C SER A 14 27.34 6.01 -12.17
N VAL A 15 27.38 5.42 -10.98
CA VAL A 15 26.19 5.21 -10.15
C VAL A 15 25.69 6.61 -9.84
N CYS A 16 24.73 7.09 -10.63
CA CYS A 16 23.95 8.27 -10.29
C CYS A 16 23.25 7.93 -8.97
N ALA A 17 23.86 8.30 -7.86
CA ALA A 17 23.23 8.23 -6.55
C ALA A 17 22.01 9.15 -6.62
N LYS A 18 20.82 8.59 -6.88
CA LYS A 18 19.57 9.32 -6.73
C LYS A 18 19.60 9.90 -5.32
N ALA A 19 19.35 11.20 -5.20
CA ALA A 19 19.22 11.84 -3.89
C ALA A 19 18.25 11.01 -3.03
N PRO A 20 18.55 10.81 -1.73
CA PRO A 20 17.66 10.03 -0.87
C PRO A 20 16.26 10.63 -0.91
N LEU A 21 15.26 9.77 -1.15
CA LEU A 21 13.87 10.20 -1.19
C LEU A 21 13.46 10.79 0.16
N PRO A 22 12.63 11.85 0.18
CA PRO A 22 12.11 12.38 1.42
C PRO A 22 11.18 11.36 2.09
N ARG A 23 10.99 11.52 3.40
CA ARG A 23 9.99 10.75 4.13
C ARG A 23 8.57 11.24 3.81
N CYS A 24 7.62 10.31 3.68
CA CYS A 24 6.24 10.62 3.27
C CYS A 24 5.51 11.55 4.26
N ASP A 25 5.80 11.48 5.56
CA ASP A 25 5.23 12.38 6.58
C ASP A 25 5.85 13.78 6.59
N HIS A 26 7.01 13.95 5.95
CA HIS A 26 7.64 15.24 5.74
C HIS A 26 7.29 15.86 4.38
N MET A 27 6.64 15.10 3.49
CA MET A 27 6.16 15.61 2.22
C MET A 27 4.84 16.36 2.40
N PHE A 28 4.91 17.68 2.21
CA PHE A 28 3.70 18.48 2.04
C PHE A 28 2.92 18.01 0.81
N GLY A 29 1.62 17.77 0.97
CA GLY A 29 0.74 17.41 -0.16
C GLY A 29 0.83 15.96 -0.63
N ILE A 30 1.49 15.03 0.08
CA ILE A 30 1.46 13.61 -0.31
C ILE A 30 0.03 13.06 -0.41
N GLY A 31 -0.88 13.59 0.42
CA GLY A 31 -2.30 13.24 0.32
C GLY A 31 -2.97 13.79 -0.95
N ASP A 32 -2.54 14.94 -1.46
CA ASP A 32 -3.01 15.48 -2.74
C ASP A 32 -2.50 14.66 -3.93
N VAL A 33 -1.30 14.09 -3.82
CA VAL A 33 -0.71 13.25 -4.86
C VAL A 33 -1.35 11.86 -4.88
N VAL A 34 -1.59 11.28 -3.71
CA VAL A 34 -1.92 9.87 -3.59
C VAL A 34 -3.40 9.63 -3.38
N TYR A 35 -4.03 10.35 -2.45
CA TYR A 35 -5.42 10.11 -2.05
C TYR A 35 -6.41 10.93 -2.88
N LYS A 36 -6.15 12.23 -3.07
CA LYS A 36 -7.10 13.15 -3.71
C LYS A 36 -7.57 12.73 -5.12
N PRO A 37 -6.72 12.19 -6.01
CA PRO A 37 -7.20 11.72 -7.31
C PRO A 37 -8.18 10.56 -7.17
N VAL A 38 -7.88 9.62 -6.26
CA VAL A 38 -8.75 8.47 -5.97
C VAL A 38 -10.04 8.92 -5.30
N LEU A 39 -9.98 9.81 -4.31
CA LEU A 39 -11.15 10.37 -3.64
C LEU A 39 -12.08 11.08 -4.63
N LYS A 40 -11.53 11.88 -5.56
CA LYS A 40 -12.32 12.61 -6.55
C LYS A 40 -12.97 11.68 -7.58
N GLN A 41 -12.24 10.66 -8.06
CA GLN A 41 -12.73 9.76 -9.10
C GLN A 41 -13.68 8.69 -8.56
N TYR A 42 -13.46 8.23 -7.32
CA TYR A 42 -14.17 7.09 -6.73
C TYR A 42 -15.02 7.49 -5.53
N GLN A 43 -15.40 8.77 -5.39
CA GLN A 43 -16.15 9.28 -4.24
C GLN A 43 -17.38 8.43 -3.91
N THR A 44 -18.22 8.13 -4.90
CA THR A 44 -19.43 7.32 -4.70
C THR A 44 -19.11 5.89 -4.25
N ALA A 45 -18.07 5.26 -4.81
CA ALA A 45 -17.65 3.92 -4.39
C ALA A 45 -17.08 3.95 -2.96
N LEU A 46 -16.36 5.01 -2.61
CA LEU A 46 -15.84 5.22 -1.27
C LEU A 46 -16.96 5.36 -0.24
N GLU A 47 -17.98 6.17 -0.52
CA GLU A 47 -19.16 6.35 0.34
C GLU A 47 -19.93 5.04 0.52
N LYS A 48 -20.16 4.30 -0.57
CA LYS A 48 -20.80 2.98 -0.53
C LYS A 48 -19.98 1.96 0.27
N CYS A 49 -18.67 1.91 0.03
CA CYS A 49 -17.75 1.06 0.77
C CYS A 49 -17.79 1.35 2.27
N PHE A 50 -17.65 2.62 2.67
CA PHE A 50 -17.66 3.01 4.08
C PHE A 50 -19.01 2.79 4.75
N GLY A 51 -20.11 3.04 4.04
CA GLY A 51 -21.47 2.77 4.52
C GLY A 51 -21.72 1.28 4.73
N PHE A 52 -21.38 0.44 3.75
CA PHE A 52 -21.60 -1.00 3.80
C PHE A 52 -20.71 -1.70 4.84
N SER A 53 -19.41 -1.38 4.84
CA SER A 53 -18.46 -1.93 5.82
C SER A 53 -18.69 -1.40 7.24
N GLN A 54 -19.31 -0.22 7.35
CA GLN A 54 -19.41 0.59 8.58
C GLN A 54 -18.06 1.09 9.12
N PHE A 55 -17.02 1.11 8.28
CA PHE A 55 -15.71 1.65 8.67
C PHE A 55 -15.78 3.13 9.09
N GLY A 56 -16.71 3.90 8.52
CA GLY A 56 -16.96 5.29 8.94
C GLY A 56 -17.30 5.41 10.43
N ASN A 57 -18.05 4.46 10.99
CA ASN A 57 -18.39 4.42 12.41
C ASN A 57 -17.16 4.11 13.28
N ALA A 58 -16.29 3.21 12.83
CA ALA A 58 -15.04 2.89 13.52
C ALA A 58 -14.11 4.11 13.58
N ILE A 59 -13.96 4.82 12.45
CA ILE A 59 -13.17 6.05 12.35
C ILE A 59 -13.74 7.13 13.27
N ALA A 60 -15.05 7.39 13.22
CA ALA A 60 -15.71 8.40 14.06
C ALA A 60 -15.57 8.09 15.55
N ALA A 61 -15.57 6.81 15.93
CA ALA A 61 -15.37 6.36 17.30
C ALA A 61 -13.89 6.23 17.71
N GLY A 62 -12.94 6.60 16.84
CA GLY A 62 -11.50 6.52 17.13
C GLY A 62 -11.01 5.10 17.41
N ARG A 63 -11.71 4.08 16.92
CA ARG A 63 -11.40 2.66 17.16
C ARG A 63 -10.98 1.96 15.89
N ARG A 64 -10.33 0.82 16.04
CA ARG A 64 -10.12 -0.10 14.92
C ARG A 64 -11.46 -0.72 14.49
N PRO A 65 -11.66 -1.02 13.20
CA PRO A 65 -12.80 -1.79 12.76
C PRO A 65 -12.83 -3.17 13.42
N SER A 66 -14.02 -3.60 13.80
CA SER A 66 -14.28 -4.94 14.33
C SER A 66 -14.14 -5.99 13.23
N LYS A 67 -13.99 -7.25 13.61
CA LYS A 67 -13.91 -8.37 12.67
C LYS A 67 -15.10 -8.42 11.70
N ALA A 68 -16.32 -8.15 12.18
CA ALA A 68 -17.51 -8.14 11.34
C ALA A 68 -17.48 -7.00 10.31
N GLU A 69 -16.99 -5.82 10.70
CA GLU A 69 -16.82 -4.68 9.79
C GLU A 69 -15.73 -4.97 8.75
N ILE A 70 -14.61 -5.57 9.15
CA ILE A 70 -13.52 -5.99 8.25
C ILE A 70 -14.03 -7.05 7.27
N SER A 71 -14.81 -8.02 7.75
CA SER A 71 -15.41 -9.04 6.89
C SER A 71 -16.33 -8.41 5.84
N ARG A 72 -17.21 -7.49 6.22
CA ARG A 72 -18.06 -6.74 5.27
C ARG A 72 -17.25 -5.91 4.28
N PHE A 73 -16.16 -5.29 4.73
CA PHE A 73 -15.25 -4.56 3.85
C PHE A 73 -14.73 -5.45 2.72
N PHE A 74 -14.27 -6.66 3.03
CA PHE A 74 -13.74 -7.59 2.03
C PHE A 74 -14.79 -8.24 1.13
N THR A 75 -16.08 -8.17 1.47
CA THR A 75 -17.17 -8.63 0.60
C THR A 75 -17.76 -7.53 -0.30
N SER A 76 -17.30 -6.28 -0.17
CA SER A 76 -17.81 -5.16 -0.95
C SER A 76 -16.99 -4.93 -2.22
N ASP A 77 -17.65 -5.00 -3.38
CA ASP A 77 -17.03 -4.68 -4.67
C ASP A 77 -16.61 -3.20 -4.74
N ASP A 78 -17.37 -2.31 -4.13
CA ASP A 78 -16.99 -0.89 -4.00
C ASP A 78 -15.69 -0.73 -3.19
N CYS A 79 -15.54 -1.47 -2.08
CA CYS A 79 -14.29 -1.45 -1.29
C CYS A 79 -13.11 -2.03 -2.08
N ARG A 80 -13.33 -3.12 -2.83
CA ARG A 80 -12.32 -3.68 -3.72
C ARG A 80 -11.88 -2.66 -4.76
N LEU A 81 -12.82 -1.96 -5.39
CA LEU A 81 -12.54 -0.95 -6.40
C LEU A 81 -11.68 0.19 -5.84
N VAL A 82 -12.08 0.73 -4.68
CA VAL A 82 -11.35 1.82 -4.01
C VAL A 82 -9.94 1.40 -3.61
N VAL A 83 -9.77 0.23 -2.97
CA VAL A 83 -8.43 -0.23 -2.56
C VAL A 83 -7.57 -0.49 -3.77
N THR A 84 -8.11 -1.07 -4.84
CA THR A 84 -7.36 -1.30 -6.08
C THR A 84 -6.89 0.02 -6.69
N ALA A 85 -7.74 1.05 -6.69
CA ALA A 85 -7.38 2.39 -7.16
C ALA A 85 -6.30 3.05 -6.27
N LEU A 86 -6.41 2.92 -4.95
CA LEU A 86 -5.38 3.39 -4.02
C LEU A 86 -4.03 2.68 -4.23
N GLN A 87 -4.06 1.36 -4.40
CA GLN A 87 -2.86 0.57 -4.67
C GLN A 87 -2.21 0.98 -6.00
N ALA A 88 -3.00 1.21 -7.05
CA ALA A 88 -2.49 1.74 -8.30
C ALA A 88 -1.85 3.12 -8.12
N SER A 89 -2.48 4.01 -7.34
CA SER A 89 -1.95 5.33 -7.01
C SER A 89 -0.61 5.25 -6.26
N TYR A 90 -0.51 4.38 -5.25
CA TYR A 90 0.74 4.14 -4.53
C TYR A 90 1.86 3.63 -5.44
N ARG A 91 1.56 2.69 -6.34
CA ARG A 91 2.55 2.17 -7.31
C ARG A 91 2.98 3.23 -8.31
N ALA A 92 2.06 4.04 -8.81
CA ALA A 92 2.37 5.14 -9.73
C ALA A 92 3.26 6.21 -9.08
N ASN A 93 3.23 6.31 -7.75
CA ASN A 93 3.99 7.29 -6.97
C ASN A 93 5.05 6.61 -6.08
N SER A 94 5.57 5.43 -6.46
CA SER A 94 6.51 4.67 -5.63
C SER A 94 7.76 5.46 -5.25
N ASP A 95 8.27 6.25 -6.20
CA ASP A 95 9.52 7.00 -6.07
C ASP A 95 9.28 8.42 -5.51
N ALA A 96 8.08 8.73 -5.01
CA ALA A 96 7.80 10.04 -4.43
C ALA A 96 8.42 10.20 -3.02
N CYS A 97 8.35 9.15 -2.20
CA CYS A 97 8.83 9.16 -0.81
C CYS A 97 9.08 7.76 -0.24
N VAL A 98 9.76 7.73 0.91
CA VAL A 98 9.91 6.55 1.76
C VAL A 98 9.03 6.65 3.00
N VAL A 99 8.48 5.53 3.45
CA VAL A 99 7.54 5.44 4.58
C VAL A 99 8.23 5.16 5.91
N ASP A 100 9.52 4.78 5.86
CA ASP A 100 10.37 4.54 7.02
C ASP A 100 11.84 4.86 6.71
N ASP A 101 12.67 4.83 7.77
CA ASP A 101 14.10 5.12 7.69
C ASP A 101 14.91 3.99 7.02
N THR A 102 14.29 2.83 6.76
CA THR A 102 14.93 1.72 6.03
C THR A 102 14.83 1.88 4.52
N GLY A 103 14.10 2.91 4.06
CA GLY A 103 13.92 3.22 2.65
C GLY A 103 12.74 2.49 2.02
N THR A 104 11.79 1.98 2.82
CA THR A 104 10.59 1.35 2.27
C THR A 104 9.83 2.38 1.44
N THR A 105 9.61 2.10 0.16
CA THR A 105 8.91 3.00 -0.77
C THR A 105 7.41 2.91 -0.61
N LEU A 106 6.69 3.96 -1.02
CA LEU A 106 5.23 3.97 -1.02
C LEU A 106 4.63 2.80 -1.83
N GLY A 107 5.27 2.44 -2.95
CA GLY A 107 4.83 1.33 -3.80
C GLY A 107 4.89 -0.02 -3.09
N GLN A 108 5.78 -0.19 -2.10
CA GLN A 108 5.87 -1.41 -1.32
C GLN A 108 4.66 -1.62 -0.39
N LEU A 109 3.95 -0.55 0.00
CA LEU A 109 2.68 -0.66 0.73
C LEU A 109 1.53 -1.23 -0.11
N ALA A 110 1.68 -1.25 -1.43
CA ALA A 110 0.68 -1.74 -2.38
C ALA A 110 1.04 -3.10 -2.99
N THR A 111 1.87 -3.88 -2.31
CA THR A 111 2.39 -5.17 -2.80
C THR A 111 1.33 -6.27 -2.78
N LEU A 112 0.50 -6.31 -1.75
CA LEU A 112 -0.52 -7.35 -1.60
C LEU A 112 -1.83 -6.95 -2.29
N PRO A 113 -2.36 -7.75 -3.24
CA PRO A 113 -3.67 -7.50 -3.83
C PRO A 113 -4.79 -7.64 -2.79
N PHE A 114 -5.94 -7.02 -3.07
CA PHE A 114 -7.11 -7.01 -2.16
C PHE A 114 -7.50 -8.41 -1.65
N ASP A 115 -7.50 -9.43 -2.51
CA ASP A 115 -7.85 -10.81 -2.12
C ASP A 115 -6.79 -11.47 -1.23
N GLU A 116 -5.54 -11.07 -1.33
CA GLU A 116 -4.50 -11.56 -0.44
C GLU A 116 -4.57 -10.89 0.92
N LEU A 117 -4.87 -9.59 0.96
CA LEU A 117 -5.22 -8.89 2.20
C LEU A 117 -6.42 -9.56 2.89
N ARG A 118 -7.47 -9.87 2.13
CA ARG A 118 -8.62 -10.62 2.63
C ARG A 118 -8.20 -11.94 3.27
N ARG A 119 -7.42 -12.76 2.55
CA ARG A 119 -6.94 -14.06 3.05
C ARG A 119 -6.15 -13.93 4.34
N ILE A 120 -5.26 -12.96 4.47
CA ILE A 120 -4.48 -12.72 5.70
C ILE A 120 -5.41 -12.36 6.87
N TYR A 121 -6.40 -11.50 6.64
CA TYR A 121 -7.36 -11.12 7.68
C TYR A 121 -8.32 -12.25 8.05
N GLU A 122 -8.68 -13.12 7.10
CA GLU A 122 -9.51 -14.29 7.34
C GLU A 122 -8.71 -15.44 7.98
N SER A 123 -7.40 -15.57 7.72
CA SER A 123 -6.52 -16.61 8.30
C SER A 123 -5.96 -16.25 9.67
N SER A 124 -5.86 -14.95 10.00
CA SER A 124 -5.52 -14.46 11.34
C SER A 124 -6.69 -14.57 12.32
N VAL A 125 -7.80 -15.17 11.90
CA VAL A 125 -8.91 -15.56 12.75
C VAL A 125 -8.56 -16.86 13.48
N PRO A 126 -8.42 -16.86 14.82
CA PRO A 126 -8.56 -18.10 15.56
C PRO A 126 -9.99 -18.61 15.35
N VAL A 127 -10.10 -19.76 14.70
CA VAL A 127 -11.31 -20.56 14.71
C VAL A 127 -11.41 -21.15 16.12
N ASN A 128 -12.11 -20.46 17.02
CA ASN A 128 -12.62 -21.13 18.22
C ASN A 128 -13.70 -22.11 17.79
N ASN A 129 -13.28 -23.30 17.37
CA ASN A 129 -14.10 -24.50 17.31
C ASN A 129 -13.48 -25.51 18.27
N ASN A 130 -14.08 -25.64 19.46
CA ASN A 130 -14.10 -26.83 20.30
C ASN A 130 -13.01 -27.87 20.05
N VAL A 131 -11.81 -27.62 20.57
CA VAL A 131 -10.96 -28.72 21.02
C VAL A 131 -10.85 -28.56 22.52
N GLY A 132 -11.68 -29.33 23.23
CA GLY A 132 -11.38 -29.65 24.62
C GLY A 132 -10.00 -30.28 24.65
N LEU A 133 -9.07 -29.62 25.32
CA LEU A 133 -7.87 -30.23 25.82
C LEU A 133 -7.80 -29.83 27.30
N PHE A 134 -7.88 -30.89 28.10
CA PHE A 134 -7.75 -31.01 29.54
C PHE A 134 -6.90 -29.94 30.23
#